data_AF-A0A429BHX0-F1
#
_entry.id   AF-A0A429BHX0-F1
#
_cell.length_a   1.000
_cell.length_b   1.000
_cell.length_c   1.000
_cell.angle_alpha   90.00
_cell.angle_beta   90.00
_cell.angle_gamma   90.00
#
_symmetry.space_group_name_H-M   'P 1'
#
loop_
_entity.id
_entity.type
_entity.pdbx_description
1 polymer ?
#
loop_
_entity_poly.entity_id
_entity_poly.type
_entity_poly.pdbx_seq_one_letter_code
_entity_poly.pdbx_strand_id
1 'polypeptide(L)'
;MILVVIAQNSDKVPSRKQRLQEKQRRQLAVVDTVDKAEVKVRKAETELAVAVAEAVQVFGDERAASEGLDMPVEAVRRFVGMAASEADATDNAGAQHRSVVSGGEATTLRA
;
A
#
# COMPACT_ATOMS: atom_id res chain seq x y z
N MET A 1 20.64 29.24 19.75
CA MET A 1 21.43 29.33 18.50
C MET A 1 20.58 28.73 17.39
N ILE A 2 20.10 29.55 16.46
CA ILE A 2 19.31 29.09 15.32
C ILE A 2 20.26 28.99 14.13
N LEU A 3 20.48 27.78 13.62
CA LEU A 3 21.22 27.52 12.38
C LEU A 3 20.37 27.98 11.20
N VAL A 4 20.43 29.27 10.88
CA VAL A 4 19.85 29.81 9.66
C VAL A 4 20.74 29.39 8.50
N VAL A 5 20.41 28.27 7.85
CA VAL A 5 21.00 27.90 6.56
C VAL A 5 20.40 28.83 5.51
N ILE A 6 20.99 30.03 5.37
CA ILE A 6 20.61 30.92 4.28
C ILE A 6 21.16 30.28 3.00
N ALA A 7 20.27 29.75 2.16
CA ALA A 7 20.58 29.33 0.81
C ALA A 7 20.85 30.57 -0.08
N GLN A 8 21.89 31.34 0.25
CA GLN A 8 22.39 32.41 -0.60
C GLN A 8 23.32 31.79 -1.65
N ASN A 9 22.80 31.41 -2.81
CA ASN A 9 23.56 31.31 -4.07
C ASN A 9 22.58 30.95 -5.21
N SER A 10 21.70 31.89 -5.57
CA SER A 10 20.78 31.75 -6.72
C SER A 10 21.46 32.04 -8.07
N ASP A 11 22.58 32.79 -8.09
CA ASP A 11 23.20 33.29 -9.32
C ASP A 11 24.52 32.61 -9.73
N LYS A 12 24.94 31.56 -9.01
CA LYS A 12 26.16 30.81 -9.37
C LYS A 12 25.77 29.51 -10.06
N VAL A 13 26.37 29.25 -11.22
CA VAL A 13 26.28 27.96 -11.90
C VAL A 13 26.57 26.85 -10.87
N PRO A 14 25.64 25.91 -10.63
CA PRO A 14 25.75 24.96 -9.54
C PRO A 14 27.02 24.14 -9.69
N SER A 15 27.72 23.94 -8.57
CA SER A 15 28.98 23.20 -8.54
C SER A 15 28.79 21.78 -9.07
N ARG A 16 29.86 21.17 -9.59
CA ARG A 16 29.84 19.78 -10.10
C ARG A 16 29.24 18.79 -9.09
N LYS A 17 29.48 19.00 -7.79
CA LYS A 17 28.90 18.21 -6.69
C LYS A 17 27.39 18.46 -6.52
N GLN A 18 26.94 19.71 -6.55
CA GLN A 18 25.52 20.05 -6.48
C GLN A 18 24.74 19.51 -7.68
N ARG A 19 25.30 19.60 -8.89
CA ARG A 19 24.69 19.02 -10.09
C ARG A 19 24.59 17.50 -10.01
N LEU A 20 25.60 16.83 -9.46
CA LEU A 20 25.59 15.38 -9.26
C LEU A 20 24.56 14.96 -8.20
N GLN A 21 24.51 15.66 -7.05
CA GLN A 21 23.52 15.40 -6.00
C GLN A 21 22.09 15.64 -6.49
N GLU A 22 21.86 16.71 -7.24
CA GLU A 22 20.54 16.97 -7.81
C GLU A 22 20.13 15.90 -8.83
N LYS A 23 21.08 15.41 -9.63
CA LYS A 23 20.83 14.29 -10.55
C LYS A 23 20.47 13.00 -9.80
N GLN A 24 21.19 12.69 -8.72
CA GLN A 24 20.91 11.54 -7.86
C GLN A 24 19.55 11.68 -7.16
N ARG A 25 19.24 12.87 -6.61
CA ARG A 25 17.95 13.18 -5.98
C ARG A 25 16.79 12.98 -6.94
N ARG A 26 16.91 13.47 -8.18
CA ARG A 26 15.87 13.30 -9.20
C ARG A 26 15.68 11.83 -9.60
N GLN A 27 16.78 11.07 -9.72
CA GLN A 27 16.68 9.63 -10.01
C GLN A 27 15.98 8.87 -8.89
N LEU A 28 16.34 9.15 -7.63
CA LEU A 28 15.70 8.52 -6.47
C LEU A 28 14.22 8.90 -6.35
N ALA A 29 13.89 10.19 -6.59
CA ALA A 29 12.52 10.67 -6.53
C ALA A 29 11.59 9.98 -7.54
N VAL A 30 12.07 9.66 -8.75
CA VAL A 30 11.26 8.94 -9.74
C VAL A 30 10.94 7.52 -9.26
N VAL A 31 11.93 6.79 -8.73
CA VAL A 31 11.73 5.45 -8.18
C VAL A 31 10.73 5.49 -7.02
N ASP A 32 10.92 6.41 -6.07
CA ASP A 32 9.99 6.58 -4.94
C ASP A 32 8.56 6.88 -5.39
N THR A 33 8.38 7.64 -6.47
CA THR A 33 7.04 7.93 -7.01
C THR A 33 6.39 6.71 -7.65
N VAL A 34 7.16 5.87 -8.34
CA VAL A 34 6.66 4.62 -8.93
C VAL A 34 6.29 3.65 -7.83
N ASP A 35 7.15 3.45 -6.83
CA ASP A 35 6.87 2.57 -5.69
C ASP A 35 5.59 2.99 -4.95
N LYS A 36 5.43 4.29 -4.70
CA LYS A 36 4.20 4.83 -4.09
C LYS A 36 2.97 4.63 -4.98
N ALA A 37 3.12 4.75 -6.30
CA ALA A 37 2.02 4.51 -7.23
C ALA A 37 1.63 3.02 -7.22
N GLU A 38 2.60 2.11 -7.23
CA GLU A 38 2.34 0.67 -7.16
C GLU A 38 1.59 0.27 -5.88
N VAL A 39 2.01 0.81 -4.73
CA VAL A 39 1.31 0.56 -3.46
C VAL A 39 -0.16 1.03 -3.53
N LYS A 40 -0.41 2.18 -4.15
CA LYS A 40 -1.77 2.69 -4.34
C LYS A 40 -2.59 1.84 -5.30
N VAL A 41 -1.98 1.37 -6.39
CA VAL A 41 -2.64 0.47 -7.34
C VAL A 41 -3.05 -0.82 -6.66
N ARG A 42 -2.14 -1.47 -5.91
CA ARG A 42 -2.46 -2.69 -5.17
C ARG A 42 -3.61 -2.47 -4.17
N LYS A 43 -3.58 -1.36 -3.41
CA LYS A 43 -4.67 -1.02 -2.48
C LYS A 43 -6.02 -0.82 -3.20
N ALA A 44 -6.02 -0.09 -4.30
CA ALA A 44 -7.22 0.14 -5.09
C ALA A 44 -7.75 -1.17 -5.71
N GLU A 45 -6.85 -2.07 -6.12
CA GLU A 45 -7.22 -3.39 -6.63
C GLU A 45 -7.87 -4.25 -5.55
N THR A 46 -7.33 -4.26 -4.33
CA THR A 46 -7.93 -4.95 -3.18
C THR A 46 -9.29 -4.37 -2.80
N GLU A 47 -9.42 -3.04 -2.75
CA GLU A 47 -10.71 -2.38 -2.49
C GLU A 47 -11.75 -2.70 -3.57
N LEU A 48 -11.33 -2.72 -4.85
CA LEU A 48 -12.19 -3.14 -5.96
C LEU A 48 -12.62 -4.60 -5.81
N ALA A 49 -11.72 -5.49 -5.41
CA ALA A 49 -12.06 -6.90 -5.19
C ALA A 49 -13.15 -7.08 -4.14
N VAL A 50 -13.05 -6.36 -3.02
CA VAL A 50 -14.08 -6.38 -1.96
C VAL A 50 -15.40 -5.83 -2.49
N ALA A 51 -15.39 -4.69 -3.18
CA ALA A 51 -16.60 -4.10 -3.76
C ALA A 51 -17.28 -5.03 -4.78
N VAL A 52 -16.50 -5.73 -5.61
CA VAL A 52 -17.04 -6.72 -6.56
C VAL A 52 -17.62 -7.93 -5.83
N ALA A 53 -16.96 -8.42 -4.77
CA ALA A 53 -17.49 -9.52 -3.96
C ALA A 53 -18.81 -9.14 -3.25
N GLU A 54 -18.92 -7.90 -2.77
CA GLU A 54 -20.17 -7.35 -2.24
C GLU A 54 -21.24 -7.23 -3.33
N ALA A 55 -20.88 -6.74 -4.53
CA ALA A 55 -21.80 -6.67 -5.65
C ALA A 55 -22.34 -8.07 -6.02
N VAL A 56 -21.51 -9.12 -6.03
CA VAL A 56 -21.98 -10.50 -6.24
C VAL A 56 -23.00 -10.92 -5.19
N GLN A 57 -22.81 -10.55 -3.92
CA GLN A 57 -23.79 -10.82 -2.88
C GLN A 57 -25.11 -10.05 -3.08
N VAL A 58 -25.03 -8.80 -3.56
CA VAL A 58 -26.20 -7.95 -3.83
C VAL A 58 -26.98 -8.40 -5.06
N PHE A 59 -26.30 -8.75 -6.15
CA PHE A 59 -26.91 -9.24 -7.39
C PHE A 59 -27.29 -10.73 -7.33
N GLY A 60 -26.69 -11.50 -6.41
CA GLY A 60 -27.03 -12.89 -6.09
C GLY A 60 -26.12 -13.93 -6.74
N ASP A 61 -25.59 -13.67 -7.93
CA ASP A 61 -24.61 -14.54 -8.58
C ASP A 61 -23.58 -13.75 -9.43
N GLU A 62 -22.53 -14.45 -9.86
CA GLU A 62 -21.43 -13.86 -10.65
C GLU A 62 -21.86 -13.36 -12.03
N ARG A 63 -22.89 -13.97 -12.64
CA ARG A 63 -23.38 -13.59 -13.98
C ARG A 63 -24.24 -12.34 -13.91
N ALA A 64 -25.15 -12.28 -12.93
CA ALA A 64 -25.96 -11.11 -12.64
C ALA A 64 -25.08 -9.91 -12.25
N ALA A 65 -24.01 -10.14 -11.47
CA ALA A 65 -23.03 -9.11 -11.17
C ALA A 65 -22.21 -8.69 -12.40
N SER A 66 -21.84 -9.63 -13.27
CA SER A 66 -21.15 -9.35 -14.54
C SER A 66 -21.99 -8.42 -15.43
N GLU A 67 -23.28 -8.67 -15.55
CA GLU A 67 -24.21 -7.80 -16.28
C GLU A 67 -24.41 -6.44 -15.57
N GLY A 68 -24.61 -6.45 -14.25
CA GLY A 68 -24.84 -5.25 -13.46
C GLY A 68 -23.64 -4.30 -13.35
N LEU A 69 -22.43 -4.84 -13.42
CA LEU A 69 -21.17 -4.07 -13.38
C LEU A 69 -20.62 -3.74 -14.78
N ASP A 70 -21.22 -4.27 -15.85
CA ASP A 70 -20.69 -4.21 -17.22
C ASP A 70 -19.23 -4.70 -17.29
N MET A 71 -18.98 -5.86 -16.65
CA MET A 71 -17.65 -6.47 -16.56
C MET A 71 -17.69 -7.91 -17.09
N PRO A 72 -16.60 -8.42 -17.70
CA PRO A 72 -16.51 -9.83 -18.04
C PRO A 72 -16.65 -10.72 -16.80
N VAL A 73 -17.34 -11.85 -16.93
CA VAL A 73 -17.53 -12.81 -15.82
C VAL A 73 -16.20 -13.34 -15.29
N GLU A 74 -15.17 -13.44 -16.15
CA GLU A 74 -13.81 -13.83 -15.77
C GLU A 74 -13.14 -12.78 -14.87
N ALA A 75 -13.44 -11.49 -15.10
CA ALA A 75 -12.95 -10.42 -14.25
C ALA A 75 -13.62 -10.48 -12.87
N VAL A 76 -14.95 -10.66 -12.84
CA VAL A 76 -15.72 -10.83 -11.58
C VAL A 76 -15.15 -11.99 -10.76
N ARG A 77 -14.98 -13.18 -11.38
CA ARG A 77 -14.40 -14.36 -10.71
C ARG A 77 -13.00 -14.10 -10.15
N ARG A 78 -12.16 -13.39 -10.89
CA ARG A 78 -10.81 -13.04 -10.44
C ARG A 78 -10.86 -12.17 -9.18
N PHE A 79 -11.70 -11.13 -9.20
CA PHE A 79 -11.87 -10.22 -8.07
C PHE A 79 -12.45 -10.93 -6.84
N VAL A 80 -13.43 -11.81 -7.03
CA VAL A 80 -13.98 -12.63 -5.92
C VAL A 80 -12.91 -13.53 -5.32
N GLY A 81 -12.11 -14.21 -6.14
CA GLY A 81 -10.99 -15.04 -5.65
C GLY A 81 -9.92 -14.22 -4.94
N MET A 82 -9.66 -13.00 -5.40
CA MET A 82 -8.71 -12.09 -4.76
C MET A 82 -9.21 -11.58 -3.40
N ALA A 83 -10.50 -11.24 -3.29
CA ALA A 83 -11.12 -10.83 -2.03
C ALA A 83 -11.07 -11.95 -0.97
N ALA A 84 -11.31 -13.20 -1.38
CA ALA A 84 -11.18 -14.35 -0.49
C ALA A 84 -9.74 -14.55 -0.01
N SER A 85 -8.76 -14.40 -0.92
CA SER A 85 -7.34 -14.53 -0.58
C SER A 85 -6.86 -13.44 0.38
N GLU A 86 -7.35 -12.21 0.23
CA GLU A 86 -7.03 -11.11 1.15
C GLU A 86 -7.63 -11.35 2.54
N ALA A 87 -8.88 -11.83 2.62
CA ALA A 87 -9.52 -12.18 3.87
C ALA A 87 -8.70 -13.22 4.66
N ASP A 88 -8.24 -14.27 3.98
CA ASP A 88 -7.38 -15.31 4.55
C ASP A 88 -6.02 -14.75 5.03
N ALA A 89 -5.47 -13.76 4.31
CA ALA A 89 -4.22 -13.10 4.69
C ALA A 89 -4.40 -12.22 5.94
N THR A 90 -5.51 -11.49 6.05
CA THR A 90 -5.82 -10.70 7.25
C THR A 90 -6.08 -11.55 8.48
N ASP A 91 -6.77 -12.68 8.35
CA ASP A 91 -7.02 -13.60 9.47
C ASP A 91 -5.71 -14.19 10.02
N ASN A 92 -4.79 -14.56 9.13
CA ASN A 92 -3.46 -15.03 9.52
C ASN A 92 -2.60 -13.92 10.15
N ALA A 93 -2.67 -12.68 9.67
CA ALA A 93 -1.95 -11.56 10.27
C ALA A 93 -2.49 -11.20 11.67
N GLY A 94 -3.82 -11.27 11.86
CA GLY A 94 -4.48 -11.07 13.16
C GLY A 94 -4.22 -12.19 14.18
N ALA A 95 -3.98 -13.42 13.71
CA ALA A 95 -3.54 -14.53 14.55
C ALA A 95 -2.08 -14.37 15.03
N GLN A 96 -1.20 -13.85 14.17
CA GLN A 96 0.21 -13.59 14.51
C GLN A 96 0.37 -12.40 15.48
N HIS A 97 -0.48 -11.37 15.41
CA HIS A 97 -0.43 -10.27 16.38
C HIS A 97 -0.89 -10.70 17.79
N ARG A 98 -1.84 -11.64 17.90
CA ARG A 98 -2.33 -12.13 19.21
C ARG A 98 -1.33 -13.04 19.93
N SER A 99 -0.45 -13.74 19.22
CA SER A 99 0.59 -14.58 19.85
C SER A 99 1.73 -13.76 20.45
N VAL A 100 2.04 -12.58 19.89
CA VAL A 100 3.12 -11.70 20.40
C VAL A 100 2.71 -10.92 21.66
N VAL A 101 1.43 -10.58 21.80
CA VAL A 101 0.92 -9.80 22.96
C VAL A 101 0.79 -10.65 24.23
N SER A 102 0.69 -11.98 24.12
CA SER A 102 0.50 -12.87 25.28
C SER A 102 1.80 -13.24 26.03
N GLY A 103 2.98 -12.79 25.59
CA GLY A 103 4.27 -13.21 26.15
C GLY A 103 4.97 -12.20 27.07
N GLY A 104 4.33 -11.07 27.41
CA GLY A 104 5.04 -9.87 27.87
C GLY A 104 4.92 -9.45 29.34
N GLU A 105 4.27 -10.20 30.23
CA GLU A 105 4.12 -9.79 31.64
C GLU A 105 4.38 -10.94 32.61
N ALA A 106 5.64 -11.31 32.79
CA ALA A 106 6.07 -11.99 34.01
C ALA A 106 7.54 -11.66 34.28
N THR A 107 7.79 -11.23 35.51
CA THR A 107 9.11 -11.11 36.17
C THR A 107 9.68 -9.70 36.25
N THR A 108 9.30 -8.98 37.30
CA THR A 108 10.30 -8.35 38.19
C THR A 108 9.68 -8.05 39.55
N LEU A 109 9.69 -9.06 40.43
CA LEU A 109 9.42 -8.91 41.85
C LEU A 109 10.37 -9.86 42.60
N ARG A 110 11.57 -9.35 42.93
CA ARG A 110 12.57 -9.84 43.89
C ARG A 110 13.82 -8.97 43.71
N ALA A 111 14.53 -8.48 44.72
CA ALA A 111 14.40 -8.52 46.17
C ALA A 111 15.07 -7.23 46.71
#